data_AF-A0A7S2KYB0-F1
#
_entry.id   AF-A0A7S2KYB0-F1
#
_cell.length_a   1.000
_cell.length_b   1.000
_cell.length_c   1.000
_cell.angle_alpha   90.00
_cell.angle_beta   90.00
_cell.angle_gamma   90.00
#
_symmetry.space_group_name_H-M   'P 1'
#
loop_
_entity.id
_entity.type
_entity.pdbx_description
1 polymer ?
#
loop_
_entity_poly.entity_id
_entity_poly.type
_entity_poly.pdbx_seq_one_letter_code
_entity_poly.pdbx_strand_id
1 'polypeptide(L)'
;PPATPVIEQGSLLLAAPGDNFAINQQYFHKSVIFIVAHTEEFTRGVILNRPTAFGTGDLAMDLIDCDGAPARNVTANWRVWCGGDCSGLNACKDPESIGLAYECLHTEERLRRESKERLRRES
;
A
#
# COMPACT_ATOMS: atom_id res chain seq x y z
N PRO A 1 1.77 2.33 -34.57
CA PRO A 1 1.31 2.91 -33.28
C PRO A 1 2.53 2.99 -32.36
N PRO A 2 2.70 4.06 -31.55
CA PRO A 2 3.72 4.03 -30.51
C PRO A 2 3.44 2.82 -29.59
N ALA A 3 4.48 2.11 -29.18
CA ALA A 3 4.34 0.98 -28.26
C ALA A 3 3.74 1.50 -26.96
N THR A 4 2.56 1.02 -26.59
CA THR A 4 1.97 1.31 -25.27
C THR A 4 2.92 0.76 -24.20
N PRO A 5 3.25 1.54 -23.16
CA PRO A 5 4.03 1.01 -22.05
C PRO A 5 3.31 -0.22 -21.48
N VAL A 6 4.07 -1.29 -21.22
CA VAL A 6 3.52 -2.58 -20.74
C VAL A 6 2.86 -2.43 -19.36
N ILE A 7 3.16 -1.36 -18.65
CA ILE A 7 2.69 -1.07 -17.30
C ILE A 7 2.05 0.32 -17.28
N GLU A 8 0.89 0.45 -16.64
CA GLU A 8 0.18 1.72 -16.48
C GLU A 8 -0.17 1.97 -15.01
N GLN A 9 -0.34 3.25 -14.61
CA GLN A 9 -0.85 3.59 -13.29
C GLN A 9 -2.23 2.96 -13.06
N GLY A 10 -2.41 2.30 -11.93
CA GLY A 10 -3.61 1.53 -11.61
C GLY A 10 -3.53 0.05 -12.00
N SER A 11 -2.45 -0.39 -12.66
CA SER A 11 -2.23 -1.80 -12.97
C SER A 11 -1.95 -2.63 -11.71
N LEU A 12 -2.26 -3.92 -11.78
CA LEU A 12 -1.82 -4.92 -10.81
C LEU A 12 -0.66 -5.73 -11.40
N LEU A 13 0.46 -5.78 -10.69
CA LEU A 13 1.53 -6.74 -10.96
C LEU A 13 1.34 -7.95 -10.06
N LEU A 14 1.26 -9.12 -10.70
CA LEU A 14 1.13 -10.40 -10.01
C LEU A 14 2.47 -11.11 -10.06
N ALA A 15 2.96 -11.56 -8.89
CA ALA A 15 4.15 -12.37 -8.83
C ALA A 15 3.96 -13.66 -9.63
N ALA A 16 4.87 -13.92 -10.57
CA ALA A 16 4.86 -15.15 -11.35
C ALA A 16 5.09 -16.37 -10.42
N PRO A 17 4.45 -17.51 -10.71
CA PRO A 17 4.71 -18.74 -9.97
C PRO A 17 6.16 -19.20 -10.20
N GLY A 18 6.89 -19.48 -9.10
CA GLY A 18 8.26 -19.99 -9.14
C GLY A 18 9.05 -19.68 -7.86
N ASP A 19 10.21 -20.34 -7.70
CA ASP A 19 11.04 -20.26 -6.49
C ASP A 19 12.02 -19.07 -6.48
N ASN A 20 11.88 -18.14 -7.43
CA ASN A 20 12.80 -17.00 -7.61
C ASN A 20 12.91 -16.10 -6.37
N PHE A 21 11.93 -16.17 -5.45
CA PHE A 21 11.86 -15.36 -4.23
C PHE A 21 12.11 -16.16 -2.94
N ALA A 22 12.54 -17.43 -3.01
CA ALA A 22 12.64 -18.29 -1.84
C ALA A 22 13.73 -17.86 -0.84
N ILE A 23 14.81 -17.24 -1.33
CA ILE A 23 15.98 -16.86 -0.51
C ILE A 23 16.06 -15.35 -0.32
N ASN A 24 15.97 -14.58 -1.40
CA ASN A 24 16.01 -13.12 -1.38
C ASN A 24 14.65 -12.56 -1.80
N GLN A 25 14.29 -11.38 -1.28
CA GLN A 25 13.05 -10.68 -1.63
C GLN A 25 11.78 -11.54 -1.45
N GLN A 26 11.75 -12.35 -0.38
CA GLN A 26 10.61 -13.23 -0.04
C GLN A 26 9.27 -12.50 0.04
N TYR A 27 9.28 -11.18 0.26
CA TYR A 27 8.08 -10.36 0.28
C TYR A 27 7.40 -10.23 -1.10
N PHE A 28 8.09 -10.54 -2.20
CA PHE A 28 7.51 -10.65 -3.54
C PHE A 28 6.93 -12.03 -3.87
N HIS A 29 7.16 -13.05 -3.04
CA HIS A 29 6.58 -14.36 -3.29
C HIS A 29 5.05 -14.32 -3.19
N LYS A 30 4.36 -14.61 -4.31
CA LYS A 30 2.90 -14.52 -4.45
C LYS A 30 2.34 -13.14 -4.10
N SER A 31 3.13 -12.08 -4.26
CA SER A 31 2.66 -10.71 -4.00
C SER A 31 1.70 -10.22 -5.08
N VAL A 32 0.72 -9.42 -4.66
CA VAL A 32 -0.12 -8.61 -5.53
C VAL A 32 0.28 -7.15 -5.30
N ILE A 33 0.85 -6.51 -6.32
CA ILE A 33 1.36 -5.13 -6.22
C ILE A 33 0.45 -4.23 -7.03
N PHE A 34 -0.05 -3.16 -6.41
CA PHE A 34 -0.79 -2.11 -7.10
C PHE A 34 0.14 -0.98 -7.50
N ILE A 35 0.12 -0.59 -8.78
CA ILE A 35 0.95 0.50 -9.29
C ILE A 35 0.25 1.83 -9.02
N VAL A 36 0.78 2.60 -8.07
CA VAL A 36 0.19 3.87 -7.65
C VAL A 36 0.66 5.02 -8.54
N ALA A 37 1.88 4.94 -9.07
CA ALA A 37 2.40 5.88 -10.05
C ALA A 37 3.39 5.19 -10.99
N HIS A 38 3.36 5.58 -12.27
CA HIS A 38 4.31 5.13 -13.27
C HIS A 38 4.72 6.34 -14.13
N THR A 39 5.97 6.77 -13.99
CA THR A 39 6.58 7.82 -14.80
C THR A 39 7.77 7.24 -15.58
N GLU A 40 8.36 8.03 -16.49
CA GLU A 40 9.56 7.61 -17.23
C GLU A 40 10.77 7.36 -16.30
N GLU A 41 10.80 8.00 -15.14
CA GLU A 41 11.91 7.95 -14.20
C GLU A 41 11.73 6.85 -13.15
N PHE A 42 10.49 6.61 -12.71
CA PHE A 42 10.23 5.74 -11.57
C PHE A 42 8.84 5.09 -11.60
N THR A 43 8.77 3.86 -11.09
CA THR A 43 7.52 3.13 -10.86
C THR A 43 7.32 2.92 -9.37
N ARG A 44 6.23 3.47 -8.83
CA ARG A 44 5.84 3.29 -7.43
C ARG A 44 4.68 2.31 -7.33
N GLY A 45 4.81 1.34 -6.43
CA GLY A 45 3.74 0.41 -6.14
C GLY A 45 3.70 0.00 -4.67
N VAL A 46 2.56 -0.57 -4.27
CA VAL A 46 2.30 -1.05 -2.92
C VAL A 46 1.83 -2.51 -2.94
N ILE A 47 2.38 -3.35 -2.08
CA ILE A 47 1.96 -4.75 -1.90
C ILE A 47 0.64 -4.78 -1.13
N LEU A 48 -0.40 -5.37 -1.73
CA LEU A 48 -1.76 -5.40 -1.17
C LEU A 48 -2.03 -6.59 -0.25
N ASN A 49 -1.35 -7.71 -0.45
CA ASN A 49 -1.69 -8.98 0.21
C ASN A 49 -0.70 -9.40 1.30
N ARG A 50 0.00 -8.43 1.90
CA ARG A 50 0.98 -8.67 2.98
C ARG A 50 0.57 -7.97 4.28
N PRO A 51 -0.38 -8.54 5.05
CA PRO A 51 -0.81 -7.96 6.31
C PRO A 51 0.33 -7.96 7.33
N THR A 52 0.37 -6.95 8.19
CA THR A 52 1.28 -6.91 9.33
C THR A 52 0.55 -7.26 10.63
N ALA A 53 1.29 -7.37 11.72
CA ALA A 53 0.73 -7.48 13.06
C ALA A 53 0.28 -6.12 13.62
N PHE A 54 0.63 -5.01 12.97
CA PHE A 54 0.35 -3.66 13.46
C PHE A 54 -1.03 -3.17 13.03
N GLY A 55 -1.68 -2.45 13.93
CA GLY A 55 -2.76 -1.55 13.62
C GLY A 55 -2.30 -0.09 13.58
N THR A 56 -3.17 0.81 13.11
CA THR A 56 -2.91 2.25 13.07
C THR A 56 -2.61 2.84 14.45
N GLY A 57 -3.19 2.27 15.51
CA GLY A 57 -2.90 2.65 16.90
C GLY A 57 -1.49 2.29 17.37
N ASP A 58 -0.92 1.18 16.88
CA ASP A 58 0.42 0.74 17.27
C ASP A 58 1.54 1.60 16.68
N LEU A 59 1.25 2.28 15.56
CA LEU A 59 2.20 3.11 14.84
C LEU A 59 2.11 4.60 15.19
N ALA A 60 1.33 4.97 16.21
CA ALA A 60 1.08 6.35 16.64
C ALA A 60 0.80 7.28 15.44
N MET A 61 0.04 6.78 14.47
CA MET A 61 -0.24 7.50 13.25
C MET A 61 -1.14 8.71 13.54
N ASP A 62 -0.63 9.91 13.28
CA ASP A 62 -1.44 11.12 13.14
C ASP A 62 -2.24 11.02 11.84
N LEU A 63 -3.25 10.15 11.82
CA LEU A 63 -4.14 10.02 10.70
C LEU A 63 -4.93 11.33 10.54
N ILE A 64 -4.93 11.86 9.33
CA ILE A 64 -5.75 12.99 8.94
C ILE A 64 -6.90 12.43 8.10
N ASP A 65 -8.12 12.86 8.37
CA ASP A 65 -9.26 12.47 7.54
C ASP A 65 -9.24 13.16 6.17
N CYS A 66 -10.21 12.82 5.31
CA CYS A 66 -10.32 13.40 3.97
C CYS A 66 -10.60 14.91 3.95
N ASP A 67 -10.99 15.51 5.07
CA ASP A 67 -11.29 16.93 5.22
C ASP A 67 -10.12 17.70 5.87
N GLY A 68 -8.98 17.04 6.09
CA GLY A 68 -7.81 17.65 6.71
C GLY A 68 -7.90 17.75 8.23
N ALA A 69 -8.96 17.18 8.84
CA ALA A 69 -9.10 17.16 10.28
C ALA A 69 -8.25 16.02 10.87
N PRO A 70 -7.54 16.23 12.00
CA PRO A 70 -6.94 15.11 12.72
C PRO A 70 -8.05 14.11 13.00
N ALA A 71 -7.83 12.84 12.66
CA ALA A 71 -8.79 11.76 12.79
C ALA A 71 -8.94 11.41 14.27
N ARG A 72 -9.49 12.35 15.04
CA ARG A 72 -9.69 12.36 16.49
C ARG A 72 -10.65 11.27 16.97
N ASN A 73 -11.19 10.48 16.03
CA ASN A 73 -12.12 9.38 16.23
C ASN A 73 -11.84 8.21 15.27
N VAL A 74 -10.57 7.82 15.09
CA VAL A 74 -10.30 6.47 14.55
C VAL A 74 -10.58 5.47 15.67
N THR A 75 -11.86 5.27 16.00
CA THR A 75 -12.33 4.23 16.93
C THR A 75 -12.04 2.83 16.38
N ALA A 76 -11.75 2.73 15.09
CA ALA A 76 -11.38 1.50 14.43
C ALA A 76 -9.85 1.43 14.28
N ASN A 77 -9.17 0.64 15.11
CA ASN A 77 -7.76 0.29 14.90
C ASN A 77 -7.61 -0.50 13.60
N TRP A 78 -7.36 0.19 12.48
CA TRP A 78 -7.28 -0.45 11.16
C TRP A 78 -5.97 -1.23 11.07
N ARG A 79 -6.03 -2.40 10.45
CA ARG A 79 -4.80 -3.16 10.19
C ARG A 79 -3.91 -2.42 9.21
N VAL A 80 -2.61 -2.56 9.36
CA VAL A 80 -1.60 -1.98 8.48
C VAL A 80 -1.01 -3.08 7.61
N TRP A 81 -0.87 -2.81 6.31
CA TRP A 81 -0.24 -3.71 5.36
C TRP A 81 1.17 -3.24 5.04
N CYS A 82 2.08 -4.20 4.84
CA CYS A 82 3.45 -3.92 4.45
C CYS A 82 3.48 -3.65 2.95
N GLY A 83 3.55 -2.37 2.57
CA GLY A 83 3.53 -1.94 1.16
C GLY A 83 4.83 -2.25 0.38
N GLY A 84 5.95 -2.42 1.08
CA GLY A 84 7.26 -2.66 0.48
C GLY A 84 8.40 -2.40 1.48
N ASP A 85 9.62 -2.38 0.96
CA ASP A 85 10.86 -2.11 1.70
C ASP A 85 11.32 -0.64 1.60
N CYS A 86 11.01 0.06 0.51
CA CYS A 86 11.24 1.50 0.37
C CYS A 86 10.50 2.30 1.46
N SER A 87 11.25 2.98 2.33
CA SER A 87 10.71 3.71 3.50
C SER A 87 9.73 2.87 4.34
N GLY A 88 9.97 1.55 4.41
CA GLY A 88 9.07 0.58 5.02
C GLY A 88 9.06 0.61 6.55
N LEU A 89 8.31 -0.31 7.16
CA LEU A 89 8.08 -0.35 8.62
C LEU A 89 9.33 -0.39 9.51
N ASN A 90 10.48 -0.82 8.99
CA ASN A 90 11.73 -0.82 9.73
C ASN A 90 12.43 0.54 9.75
N ALA A 91 12.04 1.46 8.87
CA ALA A 91 12.58 2.81 8.78
C ALA A 91 12.23 3.66 10.01
N CYS A 92 11.18 3.31 10.77
CA CYS A 92 10.85 3.97 12.04
C CYS A 92 11.91 3.81 13.14
N LYS A 93 12.84 2.87 12.97
CA LYS A 93 13.92 2.62 13.93
C LYS A 93 15.15 3.46 13.66
N ASP A 94 15.19 4.15 12.52
CA ASP A 94 16.30 5.01 12.13
C ASP A 94 15.93 6.48 12.36
N PRO A 95 16.59 7.17 13.30
CA PRO A 95 16.31 8.58 13.60
C PRO A 95 16.69 9.55 12.47
N GLU A 96 17.50 9.12 11.48
CA GLU A 96 17.80 9.90 10.27
C GLU A 96 16.83 9.62 9.12
N SER A 97 15.90 8.68 9.30
CA SER A 97 14.90 8.35 8.29
C SER A 97 13.85 9.45 8.16
N ILE A 98 13.30 9.61 6.96
CA ILE A 98 12.27 10.59 6.56
C ILE A 98 10.89 10.29 7.22
N GLY A 99 10.85 9.42 8.23
CA GLY A 99 9.65 8.88 8.82
C GLY A 99 9.04 7.76 7.98
N LEU A 100 8.07 7.07 8.56
CA LEU A 100 7.33 6.02 7.86
C LEU A 100 6.48 6.65 6.74
N ALA A 101 6.60 6.11 5.53
CA ALA A 101 5.74 6.49 4.42
C ALA A 101 4.48 5.62 4.44
N TYR A 102 3.32 6.26 4.36
CA TYR A 102 2.03 5.58 4.32
C TYR A 102 1.21 6.07 3.14
N GLU A 103 0.46 5.16 2.54
CA GLU A 103 -0.44 5.46 1.44
C GLU A 103 -1.81 4.93 1.82
N CYS A 104 -2.73 5.84 2.20
CA CYS A 104 -4.10 5.48 2.49
C CYS A 104 -4.91 5.51 1.19
N LEU A 105 -5.18 4.33 0.63
CA LEU A 105 -5.92 4.24 -0.64
C LEU A 105 -7.34 4.83 -0.57
N HIS A 106 -7.92 4.98 0.63
CA HIS A 106 -9.24 5.60 0.83
C HIS A 106 -9.22 7.13 0.82
N THR A 107 -8.05 7.77 1.01
CA THR A 107 -7.91 9.23 0.91
C THR A 107 -7.58 9.68 -0.51
N GLU A 108 -7.17 8.77 -1.39
CA GLU A 108 -6.97 9.06 -2.81
C GLU A 108 -8.31 9.34 -3.50
N GLU A 109 -8.58 10.59 -3.87
CA GLU A 109 -9.90 11.06 -4.31
C GLU A 109 -10.48 10.22 -5.46
N ARG A 110 -9.65 9.82 -6.43
CA ARG A 110 -10.07 8.95 -7.53
C ARG A 110 -10.60 7.60 -7.03
N LEU A 111 -9.85 6.98 -6.11
CA LEU A 111 -10.21 5.67 -5.55
C LEU A 111 -11.38 5.79 -4.57
N ARG A 112 -11.40 6.85 -3.75
CA ARG A 112 -12.48 7.15 -2.81
C ARG A 112 -13.83 7.30 -3.52
N ARG A 113 -13.87 8.10 -4.59
CA ARG A 113 -15.10 8.40 -5.35
C ARG A 113 -15.73 7.14 -5.95
N GLU A 114 -14.92 6.16 -6.31
CA GLU A 114 -15.35 4.92 -6.97
C GLU A 114 -15.48 3.74 -5.99
N SER A 115 -14.96 3.89 -4.77
CA SER A 115 -15.04 2.87 -3.73
C SER A 115 -16.47 2.74 -3.20
N LYS A 116 -17.04 1.55 -3.36
CA LYS A 116 -18.30 1.15 -2.73
C LYS A 116 -18.04 -0.08 -1.90
N GLU A 117 -18.32 0.00 -0.60
CA GLU A 117 -18.29 -1.18 0.26
C GLU A 117 -19.25 -2.25 -0.29
N ARG A 118 -18.69 -3.40 -0.66
CA ARG A 118 -19.46 -4.56 -1.10
C ARG A 118 -19.64 -5.46 0.12
N LEU A 119 -20.72 -5.25 0.85
CA LEU A 119 -21.14 -6.19 1.89
C LEU A 119 -21.36 -7.56 1.24
N ARG A 120 -20.65 -8.59 1.71
CA ARG A 120 -20.92 -9.98 1.33
C ARG A 120 -22.34 -10.31 1.76
N ARG A 121 -23.19 -10.70 0.80
CA ARG A 121 -24.41 -11.44 1.15
C ARG A 121 -23.96 -12.82 1.58
N GLU A 122 -24.16 -13.13 2.86
CA GLU A 122 -24.10 -14.52 3.32
C GLU A 122 -25.13 -15.30 2.50
N SER A 123 -24.66 -16.37 1.86
CA SER A 123 -25.46 -17.30 1.07
C SER A 123 -25.79 -18.52 1.90
#